data_AF-A0A3C1H2L7-F1
#
_entry.id   AF-A0A3C1H2L7-F1
#
_cell.length_a   1.000
_cell.length_b   1.000
_cell.length_c   1.000
_cell.angle_alpha   90.00
_cell.angle_beta   90.00
_cell.angle_gamma   90.00
#
_symmetry.space_group_name_H-M   'P 1'
#
loop_
_entity.id
_entity.type
_entity.pdbx_description
1 polymer ?
#
loop_
_entity_poly.entity_id
_entity_poly.type
_entity_poly.pdbx_seq_one_letter_code
_entity_poly.pdbx_strand_id
1 'polypeptide(L)'
;MQTGKPKPVRYKKKNRTTAAVGALLTALTAAVTPAAVPLTASADAPFAELYVSPDGSDGNAGTIDAPLQTLAGARDAVRGLSGSMNGDIIVYLRGGVYRQT
;
A
#
# COMPACT_ATOMS: atom_id res chain seq x y z
N MET A 1 -7.83 22.69 30.27
CA MET A 1 -6.59 22.18 29.65
C MET A 1 -7.00 21.33 28.45
N GLN A 2 -6.81 21.81 27.22
CA GLN A 2 -7.32 21.17 26.00
C GLN A 2 -6.16 20.66 25.15
N THR A 3 -6.00 19.34 25.07
CA THR A 3 -4.95 18.69 24.31
C THR A 3 -5.41 18.50 22.86
N GLY A 4 -4.89 19.35 21.97
CA GLY A 4 -5.11 19.23 20.53
C GLY A 4 -4.43 17.98 19.98
N LYS A 5 -5.20 17.09 19.35
CA LYS A 5 -4.68 15.89 18.68
C LYS A 5 -3.72 16.27 17.54
N PRO A 6 -2.54 15.64 17.41
CA PRO A 6 -1.58 16.00 16.37
C PRO A 6 -2.13 15.71 14.97
N LYS A 7 -2.00 16.69 14.05
CA LYS A 7 -2.46 16.58 12.67
C LYS A 7 -1.43 15.81 11.83
N PRO A 8 -1.85 14.84 10.99
CA PRO A 8 -0.93 14.08 10.18
C PRO A 8 -0.31 14.97 9.08
N VAL A 9 1.00 14.90 8.93
CA VAL A 9 1.75 15.60 7.87
C VAL A 9 1.67 14.76 6.60
N ARG A 10 0.92 15.22 5.59
CA ARG A 10 0.87 14.59 4.26
C ARG A 10 1.95 15.16 3.35
N TYR A 11 2.92 14.34 2.96
CA TYR A 11 3.93 14.69 1.96
C TYR A 11 3.44 14.27 0.57
N LYS A 12 3.30 15.21 -0.38
CA LYS A 12 2.74 14.96 -1.72
C LYS A 12 3.79 15.23 -2.79
N LYS A 13 4.38 14.19 -3.36
CA LYS A 13 5.34 14.29 -4.49
C LYS A 13 4.60 14.04 -5.81
N LYS A 14 4.90 14.86 -6.83
CA LYS A 14 4.10 15.05 -8.05
C LYS A 14 4.84 14.44 -9.24
N ASN A 15 4.52 13.21 -9.64
CA ASN A 15 5.28 12.53 -10.70
C ASN A 15 4.35 11.90 -11.75
N ARG A 16 4.71 12.21 -12.99
CA ARG A 16 3.97 12.06 -14.26
C ARG A 16 3.91 10.59 -14.67
N THR A 17 2.72 10.14 -15.02
CA THR A 17 2.40 8.77 -15.49
C THR A 17 2.87 8.56 -16.91
N THR A 18 3.59 7.46 -17.15
CA THR A 18 3.72 6.86 -18.48
C THR A 18 2.98 5.54 -18.44
N ALA A 19 1.82 5.50 -19.09
CA ALA A 19 1.04 4.29 -19.34
C ALA A 19 1.14 3.94 -20.82
N ALA A 20 1.18 2.65 -21.14
CA ALA A 20 0.43 2.06 -22.27
C ALA A 20 0.71 0.56 -22.36
N VAL A 21 -0.32 -0.24 -22.11
CA VAL A 21 -0.41 -1.63 -22.56
C VAL A 21 -1.36 -1.64 -23.77
N GLY A 22 -0.93 -2.22 -24.87
CA GLY A 22 -1.73 -2.36 -26.09
C GLY A 22 -2.69 -3.55 -26.04
N ALA A 23 -3.84 -3.42 -26.71
CA ALA A 23 -4.66 -4.53 -27.18
C ALA A 23 -5.54 -4.09 -28.35
N LEU A 24 -5.80 -5.05 -29.24
CA LEU A 24 -6.14 -4.93 -30.66
C LEU A 24 -7.67 -5.04 -30.93
N LEU A 25 -8.11 -4.33 -31.98
CA LEU A 25 -9.39 -4.29 -32.74
C LEU A 25 -10.49 -5.36 -32.56
N THR A 26 -11.76 -4.91 -32.54
CA THR A 26 -12.90 -5.46 -33.32
C THR A 26 -14.03 -4.43 -33.49
N ALA A 27 -14.87 -4.60 -34.52
CA ALA A 27 -15.63 -3.57 -35.23
C ALA A 27 -17.13 -3.39 -34.83
N LEU A 28 -17.60 -2.14 -35.06
CA LEU A 28 -18.91 -1.67 -35.54
C LEU A 28 -20.24 -2.23 -34.95
N THR A 29 -20.94 -1.40 -34.16
CA THR A 29 -22.40 -1.19 -34.21
C THR A 29 -22.75 0.15 -33.54
N ALA A 30 -23.56 0.97 -34.20
CA ALA A 30 -23.97 2.30 -33.74
C ALA A 30 -25.24 2.22 -32.89
N ALA A 31 -25.11 2.43 -31.59
CA ALA A 31 -26.18 2.84 -30.69
C ALA A 31 -25.58 3.84 -29.71
N VAL A 32 -26.03 5.10 -29.76
CA VAL A 32 -25.56 6.14 -28.83
C VAL A 32 -26.23 5.90 -27.48
N THR A 33 -25.71 4.93 -26.73
CA THR A 33 -25.93 4.83 -25.29
C THR A 33 -25.20 5.98 -24.62
N PRO A 34 -25.77 6.67 -23.62
CA PRO A 34 -24.97 7.52 -22.75
C PRO A 34 -23.95 6.60 -22.08
N ALA A 35 -22.70 6.65 -22.54
CA ALA A 35 -21.60 5.94 -21.94
C ALA A 35 -21.43 6.51 -20.54
N ALA A 36 -21.93 5.80 -19.54
CA ALA A 36 -21.53 6.02 -18.17
C ALA A 36 -20.02 5.82 -18.14
N VAL A 37 -19.26 6.91 -18.01
CA VAL A 37 -17.80 6.85 -17.88
C VAL A 37 -17.52 6.12 -16.56
N PRO A 38 -16.97 4.89 -16.58
CA PRO A 38 -16.56 4.29 -15.32
C PRO A 38 -15.42 5.14 -14.79
N LEU A 39 -15.63 5.82 -13.65
CA LEU A 39 -14.51 6.29 -12.84
C LEU A 39 -13.82 5.04 -12.28
N THR A 40 -12.95 4.43 -13.09
CA THR A 40 -12.00 3.44 -12.59
C THR A 40 -11.06 4.20 -11.66
N ALA A 41 -11.27 4.04 -10.36
CA ALA A 41 -10.26 4.39 -9.39
C ALA A 41 -9.12 3.38 -9.58
N SER A 42 -8.05 3.80 -10.23
CA SER A 42 -6.81 3.01 -10.29
C SER A 42 -6.21 3.02 -8.88
N ALA A 43 -6.58 2.04 -8.06
CA ALA A 43 -5.81 1.72 -6.86
C ALA A 43 -4.51 1.10 -7.37
N ASP A 44 -3.42 1.86 -7.31
CA ASP A 44 -2.09 1.33 -7.58
C ASP A 44 -1.83 0.20 -6.58
N ALA A 45 -1.41 -0.97 -7.08
CA ALA A 45 -1.08 -2.08 -6.19
C ALA A 45 0.08 -1.65 -5.28
N PRO A 46 0.05 -1.98 -3.97
CA PRO A 46 1.15 -1.61 -3.09
C PRO A 46 2.45 -2.25 -3.59
N PHE A 47 3.54 -1.50 -3.48
CA PHE A 47 4.88 -1.99 -3.79
C PHE A 47 5.27 -3.17 -2.90
N ALA A 48 4.86 -3.13 -1.63
CA ALA A 48 5.03 -4.25 -0.72
C ALA A 48 3.95 -4.24 0.37
N GLU A 49 3.60 -5.43 0.82
CA GLU A 49 2.75 -5.64 1.99
C GLU A 49 3.54 -6.40 3.05
N LEU A 50 3.54 -5.89 4.28
CA LEU A 50 4.15 -6.53 5.43
C LEU A 50 3.10 -6.76 6.51
N TYR A 51 3.23 -7.87 7.23
CA TYR A 51 2.33 -8.24 8.32
C TYR A 51 3.11 -8.31 9.63
N VAL A 52 2.52 -7.76 10.69
CA VAL A 52 3.05 -7.80 12.04
C VAL A 52 2.01 -8.45 12.95
N SER A 53 2.44 -9.30 13.86
CA SER A 53 1.60 -10.01 14.82
C SER A 53 2.35 -10.18 16.14
N PRO A 54 1.73 -10.00 17.32
CA PRO A 54 2.43 -10.21 18.59
C PRO A 54 2.93 -11.65 18.77
N ASP A 55 2.25 -12.61 18.12
CA ASP A 55 2.58 -14.04 18.12
C ASP A 55 3.53 -14.43 16.95
N GLY A 56 4.02 -13.46 16.19
CA GLY A 56 4.97 -13.65 15.08
C GLY A 56 6.42 -13.79 15.53
N SER A 57 7.35 -13.61 14.60
CA SER A 57 8.80 -13.59 14.86
C SER A 57 9.49 -12.57 13.95
N ASP A 58 10.41 -11.78 14.46
CA ASP A 58 11.23 -10.85 13.64
C ASP A 58 12.23 -11.57 12.72
N GLY A 59 12.39 -12.89 12.88
CA GLY A 59 13.10 -13.74 11.92
C GLY A 59 12.25 -14.12 10.70
N ASN A 60 10.96 -13.79 10.67
CA ASN A 60 10.08 -14.11 9.57
C ASN A 60 10.21 -13.10 8.42
N ALA A 61 9.71 -13.48 7.24
CA ALA A 61 9.70 -12.61 6.06
C ALA A 61 8.68 -11.45 6.12
N GLY A 62 7.76 -11.45 7.10
CA GLY A 62 6.70 -10.46 7.21
C GLY A 62 5.54 -10.68 6.25
N THR A 63 5.29 -11.92 5.83
CA THR A 63 4.12 -12.30 5.01
C THR A 63 2.91 -12.58 5.89
N ILE A 64 1.74 -12.76 5.27
CA ILE A 64 0.52 -13.11 6.00
C ILE A 64 0.70 -14.40 6.84
N ASP A 65 1.34 -15.44 6.29
CA ASP A 65 1.55 -16.71 6.98
C ASP A 65 2.73 -16.69 7.95
N ALA A 66 3.69 -15.78 7.75
CA ALA A 66 4.88 -15.61 8.58
C ALA A 66 5.07 -14.13 8.93
N PRO A 67 4.27 -13.58 9.86
CA PRO A 67 4.32 -12.18 10.23
C PRO A 67 5.53 -11.86 11.11
N LEU A 68 6.00 -10.62 11.04
CA LEU A 68 6.99 -10.05 11.97
C LEU A 68 6.39 -9.93 13.37
N GLN A 69 7.23 -9.93 14.41
CA GLN A 69 6.75 -9.83 15.78
C GLN A 69 6.58 -8.38 16.23
N THR A 70 7.56 -7.54 15.89
CA THR A 70 7.69 -6.21 16.46
C THR A 70 7.54 -5.11 15.42
N LEU A 71 7.18 -3.92 15.90
CA LEU A 71 7.15 -2.71 15.07
C LEU A 71 8.57 -2.23 14.72
N ALA A 72 9.59 -2.63 15.49
CA ALA A 72 10.99 -2.37 15.18
C ALA A 72 11.42 -3.21 13.96
N GLY A 73 11.17 -4.53 13.98
CA GLY A 73 11.42 -5.41 12.84
C GLY A 73 10.70 -4.96 11.58
N ALA A 74 9.42 -4.54 11.71
CA ALA A 74 8.67 -3.98 10.59
C ALA A 74 9.31 -2.69 10.03
N ARG A 75 9.77 -1.78 10.89
CA ARG A 75 10.48 -0.56 10.46
C ARG A 75 11.77 -0.88 9.70
N ASP A 76 12.54 -1.85 10.18
CA ASP A 76 13.81 -2.22 9.56
C ASP A 76 13.58 -2.92 8.22
N ALA A 77 12.56 -3.78 8.12
CA ALA A 77 12.11 -4.35 6.85
C ALA A 77 11.69 -3.25 5.85
N VAL A 78 10.88 -2.29 6.28
CA VAL A 78 10.48 -1.14 5.45
C VAL A 78 11.71 -0.33 5.00
N ARG A 79 12.69 -0.08 5.88
CA ARG A 79 13.92 0.64 5.52
C ARG A 79 14.71 -0.07 4.43
N GLY A 80 14.79 -1.40 4.48
CA GLY A 80 15.43 -2.20 3.42
C GLY A 80 14.73 -2.06 2.08
N LEU A 81 13.40 -1.99 2.08
CA LEU A 81 12.58 -1.85 0.87
C LEU A 81 12.51 -0.41 0.33
N SER A 82 12.61 0.58 1.23
CA SER A 82 12.41 2.00 0.90
C SER A 82 13.42 2.54 -0.12
N GLY A 83 14.62 1.96 -0.20
CA GLY A 83 15.67 2.39 -1.13
C GLY A 83 15.32 2.20 -2.61
N SER A 84 14.42 1.26 -2.92
CA SER A 84 13.99 0.93 -4.30
C SER A 84 12.47 1.02 -4.48
N MET A 85 11.79 1.71 -3.58
CA MET A 85 10.34 1.75 -3.52
C MET A 85 9.75 2.52 -4.71
N ASN A 86 8.83 1.87 -5.44
CA ASN A 86 8.12 2.43 -6.59
C ASN A 86 6.60 2.58 -6.37
N GLY A 87 6.13 2.40 -5.15
CA GLY A 87 4.72 2.46 -4.75
C GLY A 87 4.59 2.34 -3.23
N ASP A 88 3.37 2.35 -2.70
CA ASP A 88 3.16 2.34 -1.24
C ASP A 88 3.62 1.04 -0.59
N ILE A 89 4.21 1.13 0.61
CA ILE A 89 4.46 -0.04 1.46
C ILE A 89 3.40 -0.05 2.56
N ILE A 90 2.56 -1.09 2.56
CA ILE A 90 1.48 -1.24 3.53
C ILE A 90 1.94 -2.20 4.63
N VAL A 91 1.81 -1.77 5.89
CA VAL A 91 2.09 -2.62 7.04
C VAL A 91 0.78 -2.92 7.77
N TYR A 92 0.34 -4.17 7.71
CA TYR A 92 -0.83 -4.67 8.41
C TYR A 92 -0.45 -5.15 9.81
N LEU A 93 -1.06 -4.54 10.83
CA LEU A 93 -0.91 -4.98 12.20
C LEU A 93 -2.08 -5.90 12.53
N ARG A 94 -1.79 -7.15 12.87
CA ARG A 94 -2.79 -8.06 13.42
C ARG A 94 -3.22 -7.58 14.80
N GLY A 95 -4.40 -8.04 15.23
CA GLY A 95 -4.95 -7.68 16.54
C GLY A 95 -4.00 -8.06 17.67
N GLY A 96 -3.86 -7.15 18.65
CA GLY A 96 -3.08 -7.38 19.85
C GLY A 96 -2.33 -6.14 20.32
N VAL A 97 -1.41 -6.32 21.27
CA VAL A 97 -0.69 -5.23 21.92
C VAL A 97 0.77 -5.24 21.47
N TYR A 98 1.20 -4.13 20.87
CA TYR A 98 2.59 -3.92 20.46
C TYR A 98 3.24 -2.92 21.41
N ARG A 99 4.17 -3.41 22.23
CA ARG A 99 4.92 -2.56 23.15
C ARG A 99 6.10 -1.95 22.40
N GLN A 100 6.18 -0.63 22.43
CA GLN A 100 7.34 0.11 21.94
C GLN A 100 8.19 0.49 23.15
N THR A 101 9.50 0.26 23.07
CA THR A 101 10.49 0.68 24.05
C THR A 101 11.41 1.72 23.46
#